data_AF-A0A3P6D4L9-F1
#
_entry.id   AF-A0A3P6D4L9-F1
#
_cell.length_a   1.000
_cell.length_b   1.000
_cell.length_c   1.000
_cell.angle_alpha   90.00
_cell.angle_beta   90.00
_cell.angle_gamma   90.00
#
_symmetry.space_group_name_H-M   'P 1'
#
loop_
_entity.id
_entity.type
_entity.pdbx_description
1 polymer ?
#
loop_
_entity_poly.entity_id
_entity_poly.type
_entity_poly.pdbx_seq_one_letter_code
_entity_poly.pdbx_strand_id
1 'polypeptide(L)'
;MVTLSVWPWESYGNLKYLLYAPLAAQVVYSWTYEQDYSRALWCLHILIICGLKGLVHVLWSVYNNMLWVTRTLRINPNGVDVQQIDHEWHWDNYIILQAIIASMICYMSPSLIMMNSIPLWNTKGLIALIVIHVTFSEPLYYYLHRSIHRNNYLFRHYHSFHHLSPVPHPMTAGNATLLENLILCVVAGVPLIGSCLLGVGSTSLIYGYAIMFDFLRCLGHCNVEIFSHKLFETLPILRYLIYTPTYHTLHHQEMGTNFCLFMPLFDVLGNTLNSNSWELQKKIRLASGERKRVPEFVFLAHGVDVMSAMHAPFVFRSFASMPYTTRLFLLPMWPFTFMVMLGMWVWSKAFLFSFYTLRNNLCQTWGVPRFGFQYFLPFATQGINDQIEAAILRADKIGVKVISLAALNKNEALNGGGTLFVNKHPDLRVRVVHGNTLTAAVILNEIPKGVEEVFLTGATSKLGRAIALYLCRRGVRVLMLTMSIERFQKIQKEAPAEFQNYLVQVTKYNAAQNCKTWIVGKWLTPREQSWAPAGTHFHQFVVPPILKFRRNCTYGDLAAMRLPKDVQGLGTCEYTMERGVVHACHAGGVVHMLEGWKHHEVGAIDVDRIDLVWEAAMRHGLSSVSSLTN
;
A
#
# COMPACT_ATOMS: atom_id res chain seq x y z
N MET A 1 -9.97 -9.31 -31.07
CA MET A 1 -10.45 -9.23 -29.67
C MET A 1 -11.69 -10.11 -29.58
N VAL A 2 -11.80 -10.99 -28.58
CA VAL A 2 -12.97 -11.88 -28.44
C VAL A 2 -14.15 -11.07 -27.90
N THR A 3 -15.34 -11.23 -28.47
CA THR A 3 -16.54 -10.48 -28.06
C THR A 3 -16.84 -10.70 -26.57
N LEU A 4 -17.20 -9.64 -25.83
CA LEU A 4 -17.48 -9.65 -24.37
C LEU A 4 -16.28 -10.00 -23.45
N SER A 5 -15.06 -10.16 -23.99
CA SER A 5 -13.86 -10.35 -23.16
C SER A 5 -13.34 -9.05 -22.53
N VAL A 6 -13.84 -7.91 -23.00
CA VAL A 6 -13.45 -6.56 -22.56
C VAL A 6 -14.66 -5.69 -22.21
N TRP A 7 -14.43 -4.60 -21.51
CA TRP A 7 -15.47 -3.65 -21.11
C TRP A 7 -15.74 -2.60 -22.20
N PRO A 8 -16.99 -2.22 -22.47
CA PRO A 8 -17.29 -1.26 -23.54
C PRO A 8 -16.70 0.14 -23.29
N TRP A 9 -16.46 0.48 -22.02
CA TRP A 9 -15.89 1.75 -21.57
C TRP A 9 -14.44 1.64 -21.09
N GLU A 10 -13.72 0.56 -21.46
CA GLU A 10 -12.32 0.37 -21.04
C GLU A 10 -11.43 1.54 -21.47
N SER A 11 -11.64 2.07 -22.67
CA SER A 11 -10.90 3.24 -23.20
C SER A 11 -11.12 4.53 -22.43
N TYR A 12 -12.18 4.63 -21.62
CA TYR A 12 -12.45 5.81 -20.79
C TYR A 12 -11.63 5.83 -19.50
N GLY A 13 -11.04 4.70 -19.08
CA GLY A 13 -10.31 4.60 -17.82
C GLY A 13 -11.14 5.13 -16.65
N ASN A 14 -10.62 6.12 -15.92
CA ASN A 14 -11.33 6.74 -14.80
C ASN A 14 -12.51 7.65 -15.23
N LEU A 15 -12.62 8.05 -16.50
CA LEU A 15 -13.77 8.83 -16.98
C LEU A 15 -15.07 8.00 -17.06
N LYS A 16 -14.99 6.67 -16.89
CA LYS A 16 -16.15 5.77 -16.83
C LYS A 16 -17.18 6.18 -15.78
N TYR A 17 -16.78 6.88 -14.71
CA TYR A 17 -17.71 7.33 -13.68
C TYR A 17 -18.72 8.37 -14.19
N LEU A 18 -18.46 9.02 -15.33
CA LEU A 18 -19.45 9.86 -16.02
C LEU A 18 -20.69 9.08 -16.48
N LEU A 19 -20.62 7.74 -16.55
CA LEU A 19 -21.78 6.89 -16.84
C LEU A 19 -22.86 6.96 -15.74
N TYR A 20 -22.53 7.43 -14.53
CA TYR A 20 -23.52 7.73 -13.48
C TYR A 20 -24.20 9.09 -13.65
N ALA A 21 -23.65 9.98 -14.50
CA ALA A 21 -24.14 11.35 -14.63
C ALA A 21 -25.62 11.45 -15.02
N PRO A 22 -26.18 10.61 -15.93
CA PRO A 22 -27.61 10.64 -16.23
C PRO A 22 -28.49 10.38 -15.02
N LEU A 23 -28.10 9.44 -14.14
CA LEU A 23 -28.85 9.13 -12.91
C LEU A 23 -28.79 10.29 -11.93
N ALA A 24 -27.60 10.86 -11.71
CA ALA A 24 -27.43 12.00 -10.82
C ALA A 24 -28.18 13.24 -11.34
N ALA A 25 -28.10 13.50 -12.66
CA ALA A 25 -28.80 14.59 -13.30
C ALA A 25 -30.33 14.45 -13.16
N GLN A 26 -30.88 13.24 -13.33
CA GLN A 26 -32.31 12.99 -13.12
C GLN A 26 -32.72 13.30 -11.67
N VAL A 27 -31.94 12.89 -10.67
CA VAL A 27 -32.23 13.19 -9.25
C VAL A 27 -32.27 14.70 -9.00
N VAL A 28 -31.26 15.44 -9.49
CA VAL A 28 -31.18 16.90 -9.32
C VAL A 28 -32.32 17.60 -10.06
N TYR A 29 -32.62 17.17 -11.29
CA TYR A 29 -33.67 17.75 -12.11
C TYR A 29 -35.05 17.56 -11.48
N SER A 30 -35.40 16.36 -11.04
CA SER A 30 -36.70 16.13 -10.41
C SER A 30 -36.86 16.90 -9.09
N TRP A 31 -35.79 17.05 -8.28
CA TRP A 31 -35.81 17.88 -7.07
C TRP A 31 -36.11 19.35 -7.34
N THR A 32 -35.82 19.84 -8.54
CA THR A 32 -35.95 21.25 -8.88
C THR A 32 -37.18 21.54 -9.72
N TYR A 33 -37.66 20.59 -10.53
CA TYR A 33 -38.67 20.86 -11.56
C TYR A 33 -39.85 19.88 -11.64
N GLU A 34 -39.80 18.70 -11.00
CA GLU A 34 -40.89 17.71 -11.12
C GLU A 34 -41.77 17.65 -9.85
N GLN A 35 -43.08 17.46 -10.03
CA GLN A 35 -44.00 17.18 -8.92
C GLN A 35 -44.06 15.69 -8.55
N ASP A 36 -43.80 14.79 -9.52
CA ASP A 36 -43.69 13.35 -9.28
C ASP A 36 -42.24 12.94 -9.01
N TYR A 37 -41.98 12.55 -7.77
CA TYR A 37 -40.66 12.15 -7.28
C TYR A 37 -40.31 10.67 -7.50
N SER A 38 -41.23 9.88 -8.06
CA SER A 38 -41.07 8.43 -8.23
C SER A 38 -39.79 8.06 -8.99
N ARG A 39 -39.46 8.81 -10.04
CA ARG A 39 -38.32 8.54 -10.91
C ARG A 39 -36.99 8.87 -10.27
N ALA A 40 -36.90 10.04 -9.65
CA ALA A 40 -35.71 10.42 -8.91
C ALA A 40 -35.43 9.50 -7.72
N LEU A 41 -36.49 8.99 -7.06
CA LEU A 41 -36.33 8.10 -5.93
C LEU A 41 -35.60 6.80 -6.31
N TRP A 42 -35.98 6.13 -7.40
CA TRP A 42 -35.28 4.91 -7.82
C TRP A 42 -33.88 5.20 -8.36
N CYS A 43 -33.67 6.30 -9.10
CA CYS A 43 -32.31 6.73 -9.52
C CYS A 43 -31.40 6.92 -8.30
N LEU A 44 -31.92 7.58 -7.26
CA LEU A 44 -31.21 7.77 -5.99
C LEU A 44 -30.94 6.42 -5.30
N HIS A 45 -31.91 5.50 -5.26
CA HIS A 45 -31.70 4.17 -4.69
C HIS A 45 -30.59 3.39 -5.42
N ILE A 46 -30.54 3.42 -6.75
CA ILE A 46 -29.47 2.79 -7.52
C ILE A 46 -28.11 3.39 -7.15
N LEU A 47 -28.01 4.73 -7.12
CA LEU A 47 -26.76 5.41 -6.75
C LEU A 47 -26.31 5.05 -5.33
N ILE A 48 -27.24 4.99 -4.36
CA ILE A 48 -26.95 4.57 -2.99
C ILE A 48 -26.46 3.13 -2.97
N ILE A 49 -27.14 2.19 -3.64
CA ILE A 49 -26.73 0.78 -3.70
C ILE A 49 -25.33 0.66 -4.33
N CYS A 50 -25.04 1.40 -5.41
CA CYS A 50 -23.72 1.42 -6.02
C CYS A 50 -22.63 1.89 -5.04
N GLY A 51 -22.91 2.97 -4.30
CA GLY A 51 -22.01 3.47 -3.25
C GLY A 51 -21.80 2.46 -2.13
N LEU A 52 -22.85 1.79 -1.66
CA LEU A 52 -22.78 0.77 -0.61
C LEU A 52 -22.00 -0.48 -1.06
N LYS A 53 -22.20 -0.94 -2.30
CA LYS A 53 -21.42 -2.04 -2.89
C LYS A 53 -19.94 -1.68 -2.96
N GLY A 54 -19.63 -0.47 -3.44
CA GLY A 54 -18.26 0.05 -3.44
C GLY A 54 -17.65 0.09 -2.04
N LEU A 55 -18.42 0.55 -1.05
CA LEU A 55 -18.01 0.60 0.35
C LEU A 55 -17.70 -0.79 0.93
N VAL A 56 -18.51 -1.82 0.62
CA VAL A 56 -18.26 -3.20 1.08
C VAL A 56 -16.88 -3.69 0.63
N HIS A 57 -16.54 -3.50 -0.65
CA HIS A 57 -15.23 -3.90 -1.19
C HIS A 57 -14.08 -3.12 -0.52
N VAL A 58 -14.25 -1.81 -0.32
CA VAL A 58 -13.25 -0.98 0.36
C VAL A 58 -13.08 -1.42 1.82
N LEU A 59 -14.15 -1.68 2.57
CA LEU A 59 -14.07 -2.13 3.97
C LEU A 59 -13.41 -3.51 4.10
N TRP A 60 -13.73 -4.44 3.20
CA TRP A 60 -13.04 -5.73 3.15
C TRP A 60 -11.56 -5.58 2.78
N SER A 61 -11.23 -4.68 1.85
CA SER A 61 -9.85 -4.34 1.51
C SER A 61 -9.10 -3.76 2.70
N VAL A 62 -9.72 -2.84 3.45
CA VAL A 62 -9.18 -2.28 4.70
C VAL A 62 -8.86 -3.42 5.65
N TYR A 63 -9.84 -4.27 5.99
CA TYR A 63 -9.64 -5.41 6.89
C TYR A 63 -8.51 -6.32 6.41
N ASN A 64 -8.51 -6.72 5.15
CA ASN A 64 -7.49 -7.58 4.55
C ASN A 64 -6.06 -7.01 4.72
N ASN A 65 -5.91 -5.68 4.57
CA ASN A 65 -4.63 -4.97 4.67
C ASN A 65 -4.29 -4.50 6.10
N MET A 66 -5.15 -4.67 7.10
CA MET A 66 -4.84 -4.44 8.52
C MET A 66 -3.93 -5.56 9.06
N LEU A 67 -2.71 -5.63 8.55
CA LEU A 67 -1.78 -6.75 8.76
C LEU A 67 -1.43 -6.99 10.24
N TRP A 68 -1.56 -5.99 11.11
CA TRP A 68 -1.38 -6.17 12.55
C TRP A 68 -2.48 -7.05 13.19
N VAL A 69 -3.66 -7.11 12.55
CA VAL A 69 -4.77 -8.01 12.92
C VAL A 69 -4.70 -9.30 12.12
N THR A 70 -4.52 -9.22 10.81
CA THR A 70 -4.82 -10.33 9.89
C THR A 70 -3.66 -11.27 9.60
N ARG A 71 -2.41 -10.84 9.76
CA ARG A 71 -1.21 -11.58 9.30
C ARG A 71 -1.13 -13.03 9.78
N THR A 72 -1.65 -13.36 10.96
CA THR A 72 -1.55 -14.70 11.55
C THR A 72 -2.52 -15.70 10.92
N LEU A 73 -3.56 -15.19 10.25
CA LEU A 73 -4.67 -15.92 9.65
C LEU A 73 -4.61 -15.90 8.11
N ARG A 74 -3.53 -15.38 7.53
CA ARG A 74 -3.41 -15.31 6.07
C ARG A 74 -3.25 -16.70 5.45
N ILE A 75 -3.91 -16.90 4.32
CA ILE A 75 -3.99 -18.18 3.63
C ILE A 75 -2.82 -18.29 2.63
N ASN A 76 -2.71 -17.32 1.73
CA ASN A 76 -1.55 -17.14 0.85
C ASN A 76 -0.54 -16.18 1.52
N PRO A 77 0.69 -16.65 1.83
CA PRO A 77 1.71 -15.82 2.48
C PRO A 77 2.31 -14.74 1.58
N ASN A 78 2.12 -14.83 0.26
CA ASN A 78 2.69 -13.88 -0.69
C ASN A 78 2.02 -12.51 -0.57
N GLY A 79 2.78 -11.44 -0.82
CA GLY A 79 2.24 -10.08 -0.91
C GLY A 79 1.57 -9.84 -2.25
N VAL A 80 0.65 -8.88 -2.29
CA VAL A 80 0.07 -8.41 -3.55
C VAL A 80 1.02 -7.39 -4.16
N ASP A 81 1.41 -7.57 -5.41
CA ASP A 81 2.34 -6.71 -6.14
C ASP A 81 1.60 -5.63 -6.94
N VAL A 82 2.36 -4.62 -7.42
CA VAL A 82 1.80 -3.52 -8.20
C VAL A 82 1.16 -3.99 -9.50
N GLN A 83 1.67 -5.05 -10.10
CA GLN A 83 1.14 -5.65 -11.32
C GLN A 83 -0.27 -6.20 -11.10
N GLN A 84 -0.50 -6.95 -10.02
CA GLN A 84 -1.84 -7.38 -9.67
C GLN A 84 -2.75 -6.20 -9.32
N ILE A 85 -2.24 -5.15 -8.66
CA ILE A 85 -3.03 -3.93 -8.39
C ILE A 85 -3.52 -3.26 -9.66
N ASP A 86 -2.65 -3.15 -10.68
CA ASP A 86 -3.00 -2.55 -11.96
C ASP A 86 -4.00 -3.42 -12.73
N HIS A 87 -3.80 -4.74 -12.70
CA HIS A 87 -4.72 -5.71 -13.28
C HIS A 87 -6.13 -5.65 -12.66
N GLU A 88 -6.21 -5.35 -11.36
CA GLU A 88 -7.46 -5.21 -10.61
C GLU A 88 -7.98 -3.75 -10.57
N TRP A 89 -7.34 -2.82 -11.27
CA TRP A 89 -7.59 -1.38 -11.08
C TRP A 89 -9.05 -0.96 -11.31
N HIS A 90 -9.72 -1.64 -12.24
CA HIS A 90 -11.10 -1.38 -12.63
C HIS A 90 -12.07 -2.47 -12.15
N TRP A 91 -11.77 -3.10 -11.00
CA TRP A 91 -12.62 -4.10 -10.34
C TRP A 91 -14.09 -3.67 -10.18
N ASP A 92 -14.36 -2.38 -10.11
CA ASP A 92 -15.68 -1.77 -9.89
C ASP A 92 -16.55 -1.65 -11.16
N ASN A 93 -16.04 -2.06 -12.32
CA ASN A 93 -16.79 -2.01 -13.59
C ASN A 93 -18.16 -2.71 -13.52
N TYR A 94 -18.26 -3.81 -12.76
CA TYR A 94 -19.53 -4.54 -12.62
C TYR A 94 -20.60 -3.71 -11.89
N ILE A 95 -20.21 -2.78 -11.01
CA ILE A 95 -21.16 -1.90 -10.31
C ILE A 95 -21.82 -0.96 -11.31
N ILE A 96 -21.04 -0.38 -12.22
CA ILE A 96 -21.54 0.48 -13.30
C ILE A 96 -22.48 -0.31 -14.21
N LEU A 97 -22.10 -1.54 -14.59
CA LEU A 97 -22.95 -2.43 -15.39
C LEU A 97 -24.29 -2.71 -14.69
N GLN A 98 -24.26 -3.06 -13.41
CA GLN A 98 -25.48 -3.33 -12.64
C GLN A 98 -26.34 -2.08 -12.51
N ALA A 99 -25.75 -0.88 -12.37
CA ALA A 99 -26.49 0.38 -12.37
C ALA A 99 -27.22 0.61 -13.69
N ILE A 100 -26.54 0.38 -14.83
CA ILE A 100 -27.12 0.52 -16.17
C ILE A 100 -28.28 -0.48 -16.35
N ILE A 101 -28.07 -1.75 -16.00
CA ILE A 101 -29.10 -2.79 -16.11
C ILE A 101 -30.30 -2.46 -15.22
N ALA A 102 -30.06 -2.09 -13.95
CA ALA A 102 -31.14 -1.69 -13.04
C ALA A 102 -31.93 -0.49 -13.58
N SER A 103 -31.24 0.48 -14.17
CA SER A 103 -31.88 1.64 -14.80
C SER A 103 -32.73 1.24 -16.00
N MET A 104 -32.21 0.39 -16.89
CA MET A 104 -32.97 -0.15 -18.03
C MET A 104 -34.23 -0.87 -17.57
N ILE A 105 -34.12 -1.71 -16.53
CA ILE A 105 -35.25 -2.43 -15.95
C ILE A 105 -36.32 -1.44 -15.43
N CYS A 106 -35.92 -0.40 -14.69
CA CYS A 106 -36.84 0.63 -14.18
C CYS A 106 -37.54 1.40 -15.31
N TYR A 107 -36.87 1.67 -16.43
CA TYR A 107 -37.47 2.36 -17.59
C TYR A 107 -38.33 1.46 -18.47
N MET A 108 -37.95 0.21 -18.67
CA MET A 108 -38.63 -0.73 -19.58
C MET A 108 -39.83 -1.44 -18.94
N SER A 109 -39.91 -1.50 -17.61
CA SER A 109 -41.01 -2.16 -16.89
C SER A 109 -41.63 -1.25 -15.83
N PRO A 110 -42.27 -0.12 -16.22
CA PRO A 110 -42.80 0.84 -15.27
C PRO A 110 -43.80 0.21 -14.29
N SER A 111 -44.63 -0.74 -14.73
CA SER A 111 -45.67 -1.37 -13.91
C SER A 111 -45.17 -2.49 -12.99
N LEU A 112 -44.04 -3.12 -13.29
CA LEU A 112 -43.55 -4.29 -12.54
C LEU A 112 -42.72 -3.88 -11.31
N ILE A 113 -42.14 -2.67 -11.31
CA ILE A 113 -41.17 -2.19 -10.31
C ILE A 113 -41.40 -0.69 -10.05
N MET A 114 -42.64 -0.24 -9.87
CA MET A 114 -42.84 1.03 -9.18
C MET A 114 -42.44 0.81 -7.71
N MET A 115 -41.22 1.22 -7.34
CA MET A 115 -40.76 1.19 -5.94
C MET A 115 -41.71 1.92 -4.98
N ASN A 116 -42.57 2.81 -5.49
CA ASN A 116 -43.63 3.48 -4.74
C ASN A 116 -44.75 2.53 -4.24
N SER A 117 -44.80 1.29 -4.73
CA SER A 117 -45.79 0.28 -4.33
C SER A 117 -45.16 -0.94 -3.64
N ILE A 118 -43.82 -0.98 -3.53
CA ILE A 118 -43.10 -2.06 -2.87
C ILE A 118 -42.95 -1.72 -1.38
N PRO A 119 -43.40 -2.60 -0.45
CA PRO A 119 -43.28 -2.32 0.98
C PRO A 119 -41.81 -2.19 1.39
N LEU A 120 -41.54 -1.41 2.44
CA LEU A 120 -40.19 -1.30 3.00
C LEU A 120 -39.65 -2.67 3.43
N TRP A 121 -40.48 -3.48 4.11
CA TRP A 121 -40.14 -4.80 4.63
C TRP A 121 -41.24 -5.81 4.38
N ASN A 122 -40.86 -7.04 3.98
CA ASN A 122 -41.78 -8.18 3.86
C ASN A 122 -41.05 -9.49 4.20
N THR A 123 -41.45 -10.16 5.29
CA THR A 123 -40.83 -11.42 5.74
C THR A 123 -41.02 -12.57 4.75
N LYS A 124 -42.17 -12.63 4.05
CA LYS A 124 -42.41 -13.64 3.01
C LYS A 124 -41.42 -13.49 1.85
N GLY A 125 -41.04 -12.26 1.54
CA GLY A 125 -40.01 -11.94 0.55
C GLY A 125 -38.66 -12.54 0.92
N LEU A 126 -38.24 -12.42 2.18
CA LEU A 126 -36.97 -12.98 2.63
C LEU A 126 -36.93 -14.51 2.47
N ILE A 127 -38.02 -15.20 2.84
CA ILE A 127 -38.13 -16.65 2.68
C ILE A 127 -38.08 -17.03 1.19
N ALA A 128 -38.88 -16.37 0.34
CA ALA A 128 -38.89 -16.61 -1.09
C ALA A 128 -37.51 -16.40 -1.72
N LEU A 129 -36.83 -15.31 -1.35
CA LEU A 129 -35.48 -15.01 -1.82
C LEU A 129 -34.47 -16.10 -1.43
N ILE A 130 -34.48 -16.57 -0.17
CA ILE A 130 -33.55 -17.62 0.26
C ILE A 130 -33.82 -18.91 -0.50
N VAL A 131 -35.10 -19.31 -0.63
CA VAL A 131 -35.46 -20.51 -1.38
C VAL A 131 -34.99 -20.38 -2.83
N ILE A 132 -35.30 -19.29 -3.51
CA ILE A 132 -34.91 -19.08 -4.91
C ILE A 132 -33.38 -19.04 -5.06
N HIS A 133 -32.67 -18.40 -4.13
CA HIS A 133 -31.21 -18.36 -4.14
C HIS A 133 -30.61 -19.77 -4.06
N VAL A 134 -31.07 -20.58 -3.10
CA VAL A 134 -30.58 -21.94 -2.88
C VAL A 134 -30.97 -22.87 -4.04
N THR A 135 -32.20 -22.77 -4.56
CA THR A 135 -32.68 -23.72 -5.58
C THR A 135 -32.37 -23.30 -7.02
N PHE A 136 -32.06 -22.04 -7.29
CA PHE A 136 -31.76 -21.55 -8.63
C PHE A 136 -30.37 -20.91 -8.74
N SER A 137 -30.08 -19.87 -7.96
CA SER A 137 -28.82 -19.11 -8.13
C SER A 137 -27.57 -19.94 -7.88
N GLU A 138 -27.55 -20.70 -6.78
CA GLU A 138 -26.41 -21.55 -6.41
C GLU A 138 -26.14 -22.67 -7.45
N PRO A 139 -27.12 -23.53 -7.83
CA PRO A 139 -26.92 -24.52 -8.88
C PRO A 139 -26.54 -23.91 -10.24
N LEU A 140 -27.18 -22.79 -10.62
CA LEU A 140 -26.92 -22.12 -11.88
C LEU A 140 -25.48 -21.61 -11.94
N TYR A 141 -25.02 -20.93 -10.91
CA TYR A 141 -23.64 -20.46 -10.83
C TYR A 141 -22.66 -21.63 -10.84
N TYR A 142 -22.89 -22.65 -9.99
CA TYR A 142 -22.06 -23.84 -9.92
C TYR A 142 -21.87 -24.48 -11.30
N TYR A 143 -22.97 -24.70 -12.02
CA TYR A 143 -22.96 -25.29 -13.35
C TYR A 143 -22.18 -24.43 -14.35
N LEU A 144 -22.46 -23.12 -14.41
CA LEU A 144 -21.81 -22.20 -15.35
C LEU A 144 -20.31 -22.05 -15.05
N HIS A 145 -19.95 -21.85 -13.78
CA HIS A 145 -18.58 -21.70 -13.34
C HIS A 145 -17.76 -22.95 -13.66
N ARG A 146 -18.26 -24.14 -13.32
CA ARG A 146 -17.63 -25.43 -13.67
C ARG A 146 -17.52 -25.62 -15.19
N SER A 147 -18.54 -25.23 -15.95
CA SER A 147 -18.55 -25.36 -17.42
C SER A 147 -17.50 -24.47 -18.07
N ILE A 148 -17.33 -23.23 -17.57
CA ILE A 148 -16.30 -22.30 -18.02
C ILE A 148 -14.90 -22.86 -17.74
N HIS A 149 -14.68 -23.44 -16.55
CA HIS A 149 -13.41 -24.10 -16.24
C HIS A 149 -13.11 -25.34 -17.10
N ARG A 150 -14.14 -26.14 -17.42
CA ARG A 150 -13.98 -27.35 -18.25
C ARG A 150 -13.72 -27.05 -19.72
N ASN A 151 -14.18 -25.89 -20.21
CA ASN A 151 -14.02 -25.51 -21.59
C ASN A 151 -12.77 -24.63 -21.76
N ASN A 152 -11.73 -25.18 -22.41
CA ASN A 152 -10.45 -24.47 -22.63
C ASN A 152 -10.62 -23.09 -23.31
N TYR A 153 -11.57 -22.95 -24.23
CA TYR A 153 -11.83 -21.68 -24.90
C TYR A 153 -12.45 -20.66 -23.94
N LEU A 154 -13.49 -21.07 -23.19
CA LEU A 154 -14.15 -20.18 -22.23
C LEU A 154 -13.22 -19.78 -21.08
N PHE A 155 -12.44 -20.74 -20.56
CA PHE A 155 -11.45 -20.45 -19.54
C PHE A 155 -10.40 -19.46 -20.06
N ARG A 156 -9.74 -19.74 -21.18
CA ARG A 156 -8.64 -18.90 -21.71
C ARG A 156 -9.07 -17.48 -22.08
N HIS A 157 -10.30 -17.28 -22.53
CA HIS A 157 -10.74 -15.99 -23.06
C HIS A 157 -11.60 -15.18 -22.10
N TYR A 158 -12.23 -15.81 -21.11
CA TYR A 158 -13.08 -15.12 -20.14
C TYR A 158 -12.56 -15.29 -18.72
N HIS A 159 -12.35 -16.52 -18.25
CA HIS A 159 -12.12 -16.74 -16.82
C HIS A 159 -10.65 -16.66 -16.36
N SER A 160 -9.69 -16.88 -17.25
CA SER A 160 -8.27 -16.79 -16.90
C SER A 160 -7.90 -15.39 -16.45
N PHE A 161 -8.56 -14.35 -17.00
CA PHE A 161 -8.40 -12.96 -16.57
C PHE A 161 -8.65 -12.79 -15.06
N HIS A 162 -9.68 -13.45 -14.52
CA HIS A 162 -9.95 -13.45 -13.08
C HIS A 162 -8.83 -14.14 -12.28
N HIS A 163 -8.38 -15.32 -12.74
CA HIS A 163 -7.34 -16.12 -12.09
C HIS A 163 -5.90 -15.58 -12.27
N LEU A 164 -5.68 -14.58 -13.13
CA LEU A 164 -4.40 -13.86 -13.23
C LEU A 164 -4.05 -13.05 -11.97
N SER A 165 -4.95 -13.01 -10.97
CA SER A 165 -4.71 -12.41 -9.67
C SER A 165 -4.31 -13.49 -8.65
N PRO A 166 -3.01 -13.86 -8.53
CA PRO A 166 -2.58 -15.05 -7.81
C PRO A 166 -2.78 -14.97 -6.28
N VAL A 167 -2.87 -13.76 -5.72
CA VAL A 167 -3.16 -13.55 -4.31
C VAL A 167 -4.58 -13.04 -4.19
N PRO A 168 -5.56 -13.85 -3.76
CA PRO A 168 -6.93 -13.39 -3.62
C PRO A 168 -7.03 -12.10 -2.81
N HIS A 169 -7.81 -11.16 -3.31
CA HIS A 169 -8.11 -9.92 -2.61
C HIS A 169 -9.59 -9.55 -2.82
N PRO A 170 -10.22 -8.78 -1.91
CA PRO A 170 -11.58 -8.27 -2.13
C PRO A 170 -11.79 -7.48 -3.43
N MET A 171 -10.73 -6.97 -4.05
CA MET A 171 -10.83 -6.32 -5.38
C MET A 171 -10.87 -7.36 -6.51
N THR A 172 -10.18 -8.50 -6.36
CA THR A 172 -10.26 -9.64 -7.28
C THR A 172 -11.69 -10.13 -7.46
N ALA A 173 -12.53 -10.05 -6.42
CA ALA A 173 -13.94 -10.40 -6.52
C ALA A 173 -14.67 -9.60 -7.62
N GLY A 174 -14.38 -8.32 -7.82
CA GLY A 174 -14.98 -7.54 -8.92
C GLY A 174 -14.27 -7.71 -10.27
N ASN A 175 -13.04 -8.22 -10.26
CA ASN A 175 -12.16 -8.24 -11.43
C ASN A 175 -12.42 -9.47 -12.32
N ALA A 176 -13.28 -9.29 -13.31
CA ALA A 176 -13.66 -10.31 -14.28
C ALA A 176 -14.07 -9.66 -15.61
N THR A 177 -14.20 -10.47 -16.66
CA THR A 177 -14.62 -9.99 -17.99
C THR A 177 -16.09 -9.54 -18.01
N LEU A 178 -16.50 -8.85 -19.08
CA LEU A 178 -17.89 -8.42 -19.24
C LEU A 178 -18.85 -9.62 -19.27
N LEU A 179 -18.49 -10.70 -19.98
CA LEU A 179 -19.33 -11.91 -20.05
C LEU A 179 -19.56 -12.53 -18.66
N GLU A 180 -18.50 -12.71 -17.87
CA GLU A 180 -18.62 -13.27 -16.53
C GLU A 180 -19.49 -12.41 -15.63
N ASN A 181 -19.36 -11.09 -15.71
CA ASN A 181 -20.19 -10.19 -14.92
C ASN A 181 -21.63 -10.16 -15.41
N LEU A 182 -21.92 -10.32 -16.71
CA LEU A 182 -23.29 -10.49 -17.20
C LEU A 182 -23.92 -11.78 -16.64
N ILE A 183 -23.18 -12.89 -16.65
CA ILE A 183 -23.61 -14.16 -16.03
C ILE A 183 -23.90 -13.95 -14.55
N LEU A 184 -22.98 -13.31 -13.83
CA LEU A 184 -23.13 -13.06 -12.40
C LEU A 184 -24.32 -12.12 -12.11
N CYS A 185 -24.57 -11.12 -12.95
CA CYS A 185 -25.74 -10.24 -12.87
C CYS A 185 -27.04 -11.04 -12.98
N VAL A 186 -27.11 -12.03 -13.89
CA VAL A 186 -28.27 -12.92 -13.99
C VAL A 186 -28.41 -13.75 -12.71
N VAL A 187 -27.33 -14.41 -12.27
CA VAL A 187 -27.32 -15.22 -11.04
C VAL A 187 -27.78 -14.43 -9.82
N ALA A 188 -27.30 -13.20 -9.65
CA ALA A 188 -27.68 -12.31 -8.57
C ALA A 188 -29.10 -11.74 -8.76
N GLY A 189 -29.54 -11.50 -10.00
CA GLY A 189 -30.84 -10.92 -10.30
C GLY A 189 -32.01 -11.88 -10.06
N VAL A 190 -31.83 -13.19 -10.27
CA VAL A 190 -32.92 -14.18 -10.19
C VAL A 190 -33.68 -14.15 -8.86
N PRO A 191 -33.06 -14.14 -7.66
CA PRO A 191 -33.81 -14.13 -6.40
C PRO A 191 -34.52 -12.80 -6.14
N LEU A 192 -33.92 -11.68 -6.57
CA LEU A 192 -34.52 -10.34 -6.45
C LEU A 192 -35.76 -10.22 -7.32
N ILE A 193 -35.61 -10.50 -8.62
CA ILE A 193 -36.69 -10.41 -9.60
C ILE A 193 -37.77 -11.44 -9.28
N GLY A 194 -37.39 -12.68 -8.96
CA GLY A 194 -38.33 -13.74 -8.60
C GLY A 194 -39.19 -13.37 -7.38
N SER A 195 -38.60 -12.77 -6.35
CA SER A 195 -39.36 -12.31 -5.18
C SER A 195 -40.34 -11.18 -5.52
N CYS A 196 -39.94 -10.25 -6.39
CA CYS A 196 -40.82 -9.19 -6.88
C CYS A 196 -41.96 -9.74 -7.75
N LEU A 197 -41.68 -10.69 -8.64
CA LEU A 197 -42.68 -11.36 -9.49
C LEU A 197 -43.70 -12.15 -8.69
N LEU A 198 -43.29 -12.73 -7.55
CA LEU A 198 -44.18 -13.39 -6.59
C LEU A 198 -45.01 -12.40 -5.75
N GLY A 199 -44.87 -11.08 -5.96
CA GLY A 199 -45.60 -10.05 -5.22
C GLY A 199 -45.14 -9.89 -3.75
N VAL A 200 -43.99 -10.46 -3.39
CA VAL A 200 -43.46 -10.45 -2.01
C VAL A 200 -42.15 -9.65 -1.86
N GLY A 201 -41.70 -8.97 -2.92
CA GLY A 201 -40.54 -8.09 -2.90
C GLY A 201 -40.64 -6.98 -1.86
N SER A 202 -39.50 -6.48 -1.39
CA SER A 202 -39.42 -5.32 -0.50
C SER A 202 -38.14 -4.50 -0.75
N THR A 203 -38.16 -3.21 -0.42
CA THR A 203 -36.98 -2.35 -0.60
C THR A 203 -35.80 -2.82 0.25
N SER A 204 -36.03 -3.19 1.52
CA SER A 204 -34.98 -3.73 2.38
C SER A 204 -34.38 -5.04 1.84
N LEU A 205 -35.16 -5.86 1.15
CA LEU A 205 -34.68 -7.10 0.53
C LEU A 205 -33.74 -6.82 -0.64
N ILE A 206 -34.06 -5.85 -1.50
CA ILE A 206 -33.18 -5.42 -2.61
C ILE A 206 -31.83 -4.95 -2.07
N TYR A 207 -31.85 -4.06 -1.08
CA TYR A 207 -30.64 -3.56 -0.42
C TYR A 207 -29.87 -4.68 0.27
N GLY A 208 -30.53 -5.43 1.14
CA GLY A 208 -29.91 -6.47 1.96
C GLY A 208 -29.24 -7.53 1.11
N TYR A 209 -29.93 -8.04 0.08
CA TYR A 209 -29.36 -9.06 -0.78
C TYR A 209 -28.26 -8.53 -1.69
N ALA A 210 -28.43 -7.35 -2.31
CA ALA A 210 -27.39 -6.78 -3.18
C ALA A 210 -26.06 -6.52 -2.44
N ILE A 211 -26.15 -6.11 -1.17
CA ILE A 211 -24.99 -5.88 -0.29
C ILE A 211 -24.43 -7.21 0.23
N MET A 212 -25.29 -8.13 0.68
CA MET A 212 -24.88 -9.44 1.20
C MET A 212 -24.18 -10.28 0.13
N PHE A 213 -24.66 -10.23 -1.12
CA PHE A 213 -24.05 -10.94 -2.23
C PHE A 213 -22.59 -10.52 -2.43
N ASP A 214 -22.31 -9.21 -2.49
CA ASP A 214 -20.94 -8.71 -2.62
C ASP A 214 -20.12 -8.92 -1.34
N PHE A 215 -20.75 -8.86 -0.17
CA PHE A 215 -20.10 -9.16 1.11
C PHE A 215 -19.58 -10.60 1.13
N LEU A 216 -20.39 -11.58 0.74
CA LEU A 216 -19.97 -12.98 0.68
C LEU A 216 -18.91 -13.22 -0.39
N ARG A 217 -19.02 -12.58 -1.56
CA ARG A 217 -17.98 -12.64 -2.60
C ARG A 217 -16.65 -12.09 -2.10
N CYS A 218 -16.67 -10.93 -1.43
CA CYS A 218 -15.46 -10.34 -0.83
C CYS A 218 -14.90 -11.23 0.28
N LEU A 219 -15.76 -11.84 1.10
CA LEU A 219 -15.36 -12.83 2.10
C LEU A 219 -14.59 -13.99 1.46
N GLY A 220 -15.11 -14.58 0.37
CA GLY A 220 -14.42 -15.67 -0.32
C GLY A 220 -13.06 -15.26 -0.88
N HIS A 221 -12.94 -14.05 -1.41
CA HIS A 221 -11.69 -13.56 -2.00
C HIS A 221 -10.76 -12.88 -0.98
N CYS A 222 -11.15 -12.74 0.29
CA CYS A 222 -10.23 -12.18 1.27
C CYS A 222 -9.12 -13.20 1.60
N ASN A 223 -7.88 -12.74 1.72
CA ASN A 223 -6.75 -13.62 2.01
C ASN A 223 -6.59 -13.86 3.52
N VAL A 224 -7.69 -14.01 4.25
CA VAL A 224 -7.73 -14.07 5.72
C VAL A 224 -8.77 -15.08 6.17
N GLU A 225 -8.36 -16.12 6.90
CA GLU A 225 -9.29 -17.13 7.41
C GLU A 225 -10.00 -16.65 8.69
N ILE A 226 -11.23 -16.20 8.53
CA ILE A 226 -12.07 -15.63 9.60
C ILE A 226 -12.88 -16.68 10.36
N PHE A 227 -13.20 -17.82 9.76
CA PHE A 227 -14.01 -18.87 10.37
C PHE A 227 -13.18 -19.70 11.35
N SER A 228 -13.70 -19.86 12.56
CA SER A 228 -13.13 -20.80 13.53
C SER A 228 -13.42 -22.24 13.12
N HIS A 229 -12.43 -23.13 13.20
CA HIS A 229 -12.64 -24.57 12.99
C HIS A 229 -13.63 -25.15 14.01
N LYS A 230 -13.65 -24.62 15.24
CA LYS A 230 -14.58 -25.06 16.30
C LYS A 230 -16.05 -24.88 15.91
N LEU A 231 -16.37 -23.83 15.15
CA LEU A 231 -17.73 -23.58 14.66
C LEU A 231 -18.22 -24.75 13.81
N PHE A 232 -17.35 -25.20 12.91
CA PHE A 232 -17.62 -26.28 11.98
C PHE A 232 -17.50 -27.67 12.60
N GLU A 233 -16.80 -27.82 13.73
CA GLU A 233 -16.82 -29.04 14.53
C GLU A 233 -18.10 -29.15 15.36
N THR A 234 -18.59 -28.02 15.89
CA THR A 234 -19.81 -27.97 16.70
C THR A 234 -21.07 -28.11 15.83
N LEU A 235 -21.08 -27.46 14.67
CA LEU A 235 -22.19 -27.48 13.71
C LEU A 235 -21.67 -27.85 12.31
N PRO A 236 -21.45 -29.15 12.04
CA PRO A 236 -20.88 -29.61 10.77
C PRO A 236 -21.67 -29.17 9.53
N ILE A 237 -22.99 -29.04 9.64
CA ILE A 237 -23.86 -28.62 8.54
C ILE A 237 -23.46 -27.25 7.96
N LEU A 238 -22.92 -26.34 8.78
CA LEU A 238 -22.51 -25.00 8.34
C LEU A 238 -21.40 -25.05 7.27
N ARG A 239 -20.57 -26.10 7.27
CA ARG A 239 -19.52 -26.30 6.25
C ARG A 239 -20.06 -26.39 4.82
N TYR A 240 -21.33 -26.73 4.67
CA TYR A 240 -22.00 -26.90 3.38
C TYR A 240 -22.91 -25.73 3.03
N LEU A 241 -23.29 -24.91 4.01
CA LEU A 241 -24.15 -23.74 3.82
C LEU A 241 -23.36 -22.46 3.54
N ILE A 242 -22.09 -22.39 3.94
CA ILE A 242 -21.22 -21.25 3.65
C ILE A 242 -19.77 -21.70 3.46
N TYR A 243 -19.19 -21.29 2.34
CA TYR A 243 -17.78 -21.46 2.04
C TYR A 243 -16.91 -20.52 2.89
N THR A 244 -15.65 -20.90 3.05
CA THR A 244 -14.65 -20.09 3.75
C THR A 244 -13.73 -19.37 2.76
N PRO A 245 -12.98 -18.36 3.21
CA PRO A 245 -11.94 -17.76 2.39
C PRO A 245 -10.86 -18.79 2.00
N THR A 246 -10.54 -19.75 2.89
CA THR A 246 -9.63 -20.87 2.56
C THR A 246 -10.15 -21.74 1.43
N TYR A 247 -11.44 -22.08 1.47
CA TYR A 247 -12.10 -22.87 0.43
C TYR A 247 -11.93 -22.25 -0.96
N HIS A 248 -12.22 -20.95 -1.07
CA HIS A 248 -12.14 -20.23 -2.34
C HIS A 248 -10.70 -19.94 -2.77
N THR A 249 -9.79 -19.75 -1.82
CA THR A 249 -8.36 -19.61 -2.15
C THR A 249 -7.79 -20.89 -2.78
N LEU A 250 -8.20 -22.07 -2.31
CA LEU A 250 -7.82 -23.35 -2.93
C LEU A 250 -8.35 -23.48 -4.36
N HIS A 251 -9.57 -22.97 -4.62
CA HIS A 251 -10.09 -22.89 -5.99
C HIS A 251 -9.18 -22.04 -6.90
N HIS A 252 -8.74 -20.86 -6.44
CA HIS A 252 -7.81 -20.01 -7.19
C HIS A 252 -6.43 -20.66 -7.42
N GLN A 253 -5.98 -21.51 -6.49
CA GLN A 253 -4.66 -22.16 -6.58
C GLN A 253 -4.65 -23.40 -7.48
N GLU A 254 -5.70 -24.23 -7.41
CA GLU A 254 -5.74 -25.53 -8.07
C GLU A 254 -6.68 -25.56 -9.29
N MET A 255 -7.66 -24.66 -9.37
CA MET A 255 -8.61 -24.44 -10.48
C MET A 255 -9.46 -25.64 -10.92
N GLY A 256 -9.34 -26.79 -10.25
CA GLY A 256 -10.04 -28.04 -10.58
C GLY A 256 -11.20 -28.42 -9.63
N THR A 257 -11.39 -27.66 -8.55
CA THR A 257 -12.33 -27.97 -7.45
C THR A 257 -13.01 -26.71 -6.94
N ASN A 258 -14.02 -26.84 -6.06
CA ASN A 258 -14.61 -25.76 -5.29
C ASN A 258 -15.28 -24.66 -6.18
N PHE A 259 -16.32 -25.02 -6.94
CA PHE A 259 -16.98 -24.16 -7.92
C PHE A 259 -18.26 -23.45 -7.43
N CYS A 260 -18.74 -23.72 -6.22
CA CYS A 260 -19.98 -23.14 -5.68
C CYS A 260 -19.95 -21.61 -5.64
N LEU A 261 -21.13 -20.99 -5.59
CA LEU A 261 -21.21 -19.54 -5.39
C LEU A 261 -20.89 -19.21 -3.93
N PHE A 262 -21.71 -19.67 -2.99
CA PHE A 262 -21.47 -19.53 -1.56
C PHE A 262 -21.65 -20.83 -0.78
N MET A 263 -22.36 -21.83 -1.32
CA MET A 263 -22.73 -23.06 -0.60
C MET A 263 -21.93 -24.29 -1.10
N PRO A 264 -20.94 -24.80 -0.34
CA PRO A 264 -20.19 -26.00 -0.71
C PRO A 264 -21.03 -27.26 -0.89
N LEU A 265 -22.29 -27.27 -0.45
CA LEU A 265 -23.27 -28.31 -0.77
C LEU A 265 -23.25 -28.70 -2.25
N PHE A 266 -23.18 -27.74 -3.17
CA PHE A 266 -23.23 -28.04 -4.61
C PHE A 266 -21.95 -28.69 -5.14
N ASP A 267 -20.81 -28.40 -4.54
CA ASP A 267 -19.57 -29.12 -4.83
C ASP A 267 -19.58 -30.54 -4.28
N VAL A 268 -20.23 -30.79 -3.14
CA VAL A 268 -20.45 -32.16 -2.65
C VAL A 268 -21.34 -32.93 -3.62
N LEU A 269 -22.50 -32.37 -3.99
CA LEU A 269 -23.44 -33.00 -4.93
C LEU A 269 -22.81 -33.26 -6.30
N GLY A 270 -21.97 -32.34 -6.78
CA GLY A 270 -21.29 -32.45 -8.06
C GLY A 270 -19.94 -33.15 -8.04
N ASN A 271 -19.54 -33.70 -6.88
CA ASN A 271 -18.27 -34.37 -6.61
C ASN A 271 -17.03 -33.54 -7.05
N THR A 272 -17.00 -32.27 -6.66
CA THR A 272 -15.92 -31.31 -6.95
C THR A 272 -15.40 -30.59 -5.72
N LEU A 273 -15.80 -31.03 -4.53
CA LEU A 273 -15.28 -30.52 -3.27
C LEU A 273 -13.80 -30.89 -3.10
N ASN A 274 -12.96 -29.90 -2.80
CA ASN A 274 -11.56 -30.13 -2.47
C ASN A 274 -11.44 -30.73 -1.06
N SER A 275 -10.79 -31.89 -0.96
CA SER A 275 -10.59 -32.61 0.30
C SER A 275 -9.76 -31.85 1.33
N ASN A 276 -8.92 -30.90 0.90
CA ASN A 276 -8.05 -30.13 1.78
C ASN A 276 -8.73 -28.89 2.39
N SER A 277 -9.93 -28.51 1.94
CA SER A 277 -10.59 -27.26 2.32
C SER A 277 -10.69 -27.07 3.84
N TRP A 278 -11.18 -28.09 4.56
CA TRP A 278 -11.40 -27.99 6.00
C TRP A 278 -10.14 -28.23 6.81
N GLU A 279 -9.26 -29.12 6.35
CA GLU A 279 -7.99 -29.40 7.01
C GLU A 279 -7.05 -28.20 6.94
N LEU A 280 -6.97 -27.53 5.79
CA LEU A 280 -6.18 -26.30 5.65
C LEU A 280 -6.75 -25.17 6.50
N GLN A 281 -8.08 -25.00 6.52
CA GLN A 281 -8.74 -23.99 7.35
C GLN A 281 -8.43 -24.23 8.84
N LYS A 282 -8.57 -25.48 9.31
CA LYS A 282 -8.23 -25.86 10.67
C LYS A 282 -6.75 -25.63 10.98
N LYS A 283 -5.84 -26.03 10.09
CA LYS A 283 -4.40 -25.80 10.22
C LYS A 283 -4.05 -24.33 10.38
N ILE A 284 -4.62 -23.44 9.55
CA ILE A 284 -4.37 -21.99 9.62
C ILE A 284 -4.86 -21.44 10.97
N ARG A 285 -6.05 -21.84 11.43
CA ARG A 285 -6.62 -21.38 12.70
C ARG A 285 -5.80 -21.86 13.91
N LEU A 286 -5.33 -23.12 13.91
CA LEU A 286 -4.48 -23.66 14.97
C LEU A 286 -3.10 -22.98 14.97
N ALA A 287 -2.50 -22.81 13.79
CA ALA A 287 -1.20 -22.16 13.62
C ALA A 287 -1.24 -20.64 13.91
N SER A 288 -2.40 -20.04 14.13
CA SER A 288 -2.52 -18.60 14.41
C SER A 288 -1.80 -18.18 15.70
N GLY A 289 -1.69 -19.09 16.68
CA GLY A 289 -0.95 -18.91 17.93
C GLY A 289 0.52 -19.32 17.87
N GLU A 290 0.97 -19.92 16.78
CA GLU A 290 2.33 -20.42 16.63
C GLU A 290 3.31 -19.31 16.21
N ARG A 291 4.61 -19.56 16.41
CA ARG A 291 5.68 -18.66 15.97
C ARG A 291 5.70 -18.59 14.45
N LYS A 292 5.27 -17.46 13.90
CA LYS A 292 5.29 -17.19 12.46
C LYS A 292 6.70 -16.94 11.94
N ARG A 293 6.83 -16.98 10.60
CA ARG A 293 8.04 -16.58 9.88
C ARG A 293 8.52 -15.23 10.38
N VAL A 294 9.75 -15.22 10.87
CA VAL A 294 10.42 -14.03 11.40
C VAL A 294 10.91 -13.21 10.21
N PRO A 295 10.70 -11.88 10.16
CA PRO A 295 11.28 -11.06 9.12
C PRO A 295 12.78 -10.95 9.31
N GLU A 296 13.54 -11.08 8.24
CA GLU A 296 14.99 -10.87 8.26
C GLU A 296 15.33 -9.38 8.35
N PHE A 297 14.49 -8.52 7.79
CA PHE A 297 14.65 -7.07 7.81
C PHE A 297 13.37 -6.34 8.22
N VAL A 298 13.50 -5.31 9.07
CA VAL A 298 12.44 -4.40 9.46
C VAL A 298 12.84 -2.96 9.17
N PHE A 299 12.04 -2.23 8.39
CA PHE A 299 12.13 -0.79 8.23
C PHE A 299 11.14 -0.11 9.18
N LEU A 300 11.65 0.63 10.18
CA LEU A 300 10.84 1.28 11.20
C LEU A 300 10.48 2.71 10.77
N ALA A 301 9.32 2.85 10.14
CA ALA A 301 8.76 4.10 9.59
C ALA A 301 7.89 4.87 10.59
N HIS A 302 7.44 6.06 10.21
CA HIS A 302 6.47 6.88 10.94
C HIS A 302 5.56 7.63 9.95
N GLY A 303 4.43 8.16 10.42
CA GLY A 303 3.55 8.98 9.58
C GLY A 303 4.21 10.32 9.26
N VAL A 304 4.10 10.81 8.02
CA VAL A 304 4.63 12.13 7.65
C VAL A 304 3.68 13.21 8.18
N ASP A 305 2.44 13.18 7.70
CA ASP A 305 1.35 14.07 8.11
C ASP A 305 -0.03 13.37 7.97
N VAL A 306 -1.09 14.04 8.42
CA VAL A 306 -2.47 13.51 8.42
C VAL A 306 -3.00 13.19 7.02
N MET A 307 -2.68 14.02 6.02
CA MET A 307 -3.08 13.77 4.63
C MET A 307 -2.37 12.53 4.07
N SER A 308 -1.07 12.40 4.33
CA SER A 308 -0.26 11.26 3.92
C SER A 308 -0.73 9.93 4.53
N ALA A 309 -1.30 9.95 5.74
CA ALA A 309 -1.78 8.74 6.40
C ALA A 309 -2.98 8.09 5.69
N MET A 310 -3.78 8.89 4.94
CA MET A 310 -4.85 8.35 4.11
C MET A 310 -4.34 7.57 2.89
N HIS A 311 -3.05 7.64 2.56
CA HIS A 311 -2.41 6.80 1.54
C HIS A 311 -1.93 5.44 2.07
N ALA A 312 -2.21 5.09 3.33
CA ALA A 312 -1.84 3.79 3.87
C ALA A 312 -2.57 2.63 3.14
N PRO A 313 -1.93 1.44 2.98
CA PRO A 313 -2.52 0.31 2.27
C PRO A 313 -3.80 -0.23 2.93
N PHE A 314 -3.92 -0.08 4.25
CA PHE A 314 -5.11 -0.42 5.02
C PHE A 314 -6.18 0.68 5.01
N VAL A 315 -6.01 1.77 4.24
CA VAL A 315 -7.04 2.77 3.98
C VAL A 315 -7.45 2.68 2.51
N PHE A 316 -6.48 2.88 1.60
CA PHE A 316 -6.69 2.76 0.15
C PHE A 316 -5.50 2.06 -0.52
N ARG A 317 -5.62 0.75 -0.79
CA ARG A 317 -4.60 -0.04 -1.52
C ARG A 317 -4.19 0.61 -2.85
N SER A 318 -5.15 1.13 -3.61
CA SER A 318 -4.87 1.78 -4.90
C SER A 318 -4.04 3.06 -4.75
N PHE A 319 -4.25 3.85 -3.70
CA PHE A 319 -3.45 5.06 -3.47
C PHE A 319 -2.08 4.73 -2.89
N ALA A 320 -1.98 3.69 -2.07
CA ALA A 320 -0.73 3.19 -1.53
C ALA A 320 0.21 2.64 -2.63
N SER A 321 -0.33 2.15 -3.74
CA SER A 321 0.46 1.62 -4.87
C SER A 321 0.98 2.70 -5.81
N MET A 322 0.66 3.98 -5.56
CA MET A 322 1.15 5.11 -6.33
C MET A 322 2.00 6.03 -5.45
N PRO A 323 2.94 6.79 -6.03
CA PRO A 323 3.62 7.85 -5.31
C PRO A 323 2.61 8.81 -4.67
N TYR A 324 2.91 9.22 -3.42
CA TYR A 324 2.07 10.14 -2.68
C TYR A 324 1.91 11.47 -3.43
N THR A 325 0.66 11.89 -3.58
CA THR A 325 0.27 13.22 -4.03
C THR A 325 -0.92 13.68 -3.20
N THR A 326 -1.00 14.97 -2.89
CA THR A 326 -2.14 15.50 -2.14
C THR A 326 -3.40 15.42 -3.00
N ARG A 327 -4.37 14.60 -2.56
CA ARG A 327 -5.67 14.45 -3.21
C ARG A 327 -6.72 15.30 -2.49
N LEU A 328 -7.06 16.46 -3.06
CA LEU A 328 -7.96 17.42 -2.41
C LEU A 328 -9.35 16.84 -2.10
N PHE A 329 -9.84 15.90 -2.91
CA PHE A 329 -11.12 15.25 -2.65
C PHE A 329 -11.13 14.36 -1.39
N LEU A 330 -9.98 14.10 -0.77
CA LEU A 330 -9.90 13.40 0.53
C LEU A 330 -9.99 14.35 1.74
N LEU A 331 -10.01 15.67 1.53
CA LEU A 331 -10.15 16.65 2.61
C LEU A 331 -11.35 16.38 3.55
N PRO A 332 -12.54 15.94 3.07
CA PRO A 332 -13.64 15.60 3.96
C PRO A 332 -13.33 14.47 4.96
N MET A 333 -12.38 13.58 4.65
CA MET A 333 -11.93 12.50 5.54
C MET A 333 -10.87 12.96 6.56
N TRP A 334 -10.35 14.18 6.42
CA TRP A 334 -9.27 14.68 7.28
C TRP A 334 -9.66 14.73 8.77
N PRO A 335 -10.83 15.28 9.18
CA PRO A 335 -11.19 15.34 10.60
C PRO A 335 -11.27 13.95 11.24
N PHE A 336 -11.82 12.97 10.52
CA PHE A 336 -11.86 11.58 10.98
C PHE A 336 -10.46 11.00 11.12
N THR A 337 -9.59 11.20 10.12
CA THR A 337 -8.20 10.72 10.15
C THR A 337 -7.41 11.37 11.29
N PHE A 338 -7.65 12.65 11.58
CA PHE A 338 -7.07 13.34 12.71
C PHE A 338 -7.49 12.72 14.05
N MET A 339 -8.77 12.38 14.22
CA MET A 339 -9.25 11.67 15.42
C MET A 339 -8.61 10.28 15.57
N VAL A 340 -8.45 9.54 14.47
CA VAL A 340 -7.73 8.26 14.46
C VAL A 340 -6.27 8.45 14.87
N MET A 341 -5.60 9.49 14.35
CA MET A 341 -4.23 9.83 14.75
C MET A 341 -4.12 10.10 16.26
N LEU A 342 -5.06 10.87 16.84
CA LEU A 342 -5.08 11.12 18.28
C LEU A 342 -5.26 9.81 19.07
N GLY A 343 -6.19 8.95 18.66
CA GLY A 343 -6.36 7.63 19.26
C GLY A 343 -5.11 6.75 19.16
N MET A 344 -4.43 6.78 18.01
CA MET A 344 -3.15 6.07 17.81
C MET A 344 -2.04 6.63 18.70
N TRP A 345 -2.03 7.95 18.95
CA TRP A 345 -1.04 8.56 19.84
C TRP A 345 -1.12 7.94 21.24
N VAL A 346 -2.34 7.82 21.76
CA VAL A 346 -2.60 7.34 23.13
C VAL A 346 -2.43 5.83 23.26
N TRP A 347 -3.03 5.04 22.37
CA TRP A 347 -3.19 3.60 22.59
C TRP A 347 -2.33 2.69 21.73
N SER A 348 -1.74 3.21 20.63
CA SER A 348 -1.10 2.34 19.65
C SER A 348 0.35 2.02 19.99
N LYS A 349 0.81 0.90 19.42
CA LYS A 349 2.20 0.42 19.46
C LYS A 349 2.72 0.30 18.04
N ALA A 350 4.04 0.18 17.88
CA ALA A 350 4.62 -0.12 16.57
C ALA A 350 3.96 -1.36 15.92
N PHE A 351 3.41 -1.19 14.73
CA PHE A 351 2.56 -2.18 14.06
C PHE A 351 3.03 -2.48 12.65
N LEU A 352 2.65 -3.64 12.11
CA LEU A 352 3.03 -4.05 10.75
C LEU A 352 2.22 -3.24 9.73
N PHE A 353 2.91 -2.43 8.92
CA PHE A 353 2.31 -1.53 7.93
C PHE A 353 2.23 -2.17 6.55
N SER A 354 3.35 -2.72 6.07
CA SER A 354 3.46 -3.44 4.80
C SER A 354 4.62 -4.45 4.87
N PHE A 355 4.73 -5.31 3.87
CA PHE A 355 5.84 -6.26 3.74
C PHE A 355 6.06 -6.60 2.27
N TYR A 356 7.25 -7.10 1.95
CA TYR A 356 7.60 -7.68 0.65
C TYR A 356 8.61 -8.81 0.87
N THR A 357 8.88 -9.59 -0.18
CA THR A 357 9.91 -10.63 -0.14
C THR A 357 10.99 -10.34 -1.17
N LEU A 358 12.26 -10.46 -0.79
CA LEU A 358 13.40 -10.38 -1.68
C LEU A 358 14.27 -11.63 -1.52
N ARG A 359 14.31 -12.50 -2.54
CA ARG A 359 15.09 -13.75 -2.55
C ARG A 359 14.87 -14.59 -1.28
N ASN A 360 13.60 -14.85 -0.94
CA ASN A 360 13.18 -15.55 0.27
C ASN A 360 13.54 -14.85 1.60
N ASN A 361 13.96 -13.59 1.60
CA ASN A 361 14.01 -12.77 2.81
C ASN A 361 12.71 -11.97 2.93
N LEU A 362 12.01 -12.12 4.05
CA LEU A 362 10.82 -11.36 4.40
C LEU A 362 11.25 -10.00 4.96
N CYS A 363 10.93 -8.95 4.22
CA CYS A 363 11.15 -7.57 4.60
C CYS A 363 9.82 -6.96 5.08
N GLN A 364 9.81 -6.34 6.25
CA GLN A 364 8.63 -5.69 6.80
C GLN A 364 8.86 -4.20 7.01
N THR A 365 7.82 -3.40 6.79
CA THR A 365 7.77 -2.02 7.27
C THR A 365 6.89 -1.98 8.50
N TRP A 366 7.45 -1.51 9.63
CA TRP A 366 6.69 -1.26 10.84
C TRP A 366 6.44 0.23 10.99
N GLY A 367 5.20 0.62 11.31
CA GLY A 367 4.85 2.00 11.58
C GLY A 367 4.92 2.29 13.07
N VAL A 368 5.77 3.23 13.48
CA VAL A 368 5.64 3.92 14.76
C VAL A 368 4.41 4.82 14.66
N PRO A 369 3.44 4.73 15.60
CA PRO A 369 2.19 5.48 15.54
C PRO A 369 2.40 6.95 15.95
N ARG A 370 3.32 7.62 15.26
CA ARG A 370 3.72 9.01 15.48
C ARG A 370 3.83 9.71 14.12
N PHE A 371 3.47 10.98 14.11
CA PHE A 371 3.40 11.83 12.92
C PHE A 371 4.52 12.86 12.96
N GLY A 372 5.00 13.32 11.81
CA GLY A 372 6.22 14.13 11.69
C GLY A 372 6.23 15.35 12.63
N PHE A 373 5.12 16.07 12.75
CA PHE A 373 5.02 17.23 13.65
C PHE A 373 5.24 16.87 15.14
N GLN A 374 4.88 15.66 15.56
CA GLN A 374 5.01 15.21 16.95
C GLN A 374 6.47 15.02 17.36
N TYR A 375 7.38 14.74 16.43
CA TYR A 375 8.82 14.63 16.69
C TYR A 375 9.47 15.97 17.06
N PHE A 376 8.78 17.08 16.81
CA PHE A 376 9.21 18.43 17.17
C PHE A 376 8.56 18.94 18.46
N LEU A 377 7.75 18.12 19.13
CA LEU A 377 7.15 18.45 20.42
C LEU A 377 8.03 17.92 21.56
N PRO A 378 8.65 18.78 22.39
CA PRO A 378 9.59 18.34 23.42
C PRO A 378 9.01 17.30 24.39
N PHE A 379 7.74 17.46 24.79
CA PHE A 379 7.05 16.54 25.69
C PHE A 379 6.77 15.15 25.08
N ALA A 380 6.79 15.03 23.75
CA ALA A 380 6.55 13.76 23.06
C ALA A 380 7.83 12.92 22.91
N THR A 381 9.01 13.52 23.09
CA THR A 381 10.34 12.92 22.87
C THR A 381 10.48 11.56 23.57
N GLN A 382 10.19 11.49 24.86
CA GLN A 382 10.31 10.27 25.65
C GLN A 382 9.38 9.17 25.11
N GLY A 383 8.09 9.49 24.94
CA GLY A 383 7.12 8.52 24.44
C GLY A 383 7.37 8.05 23.00
N ILE A 384 8.07 8.84 22.18
CA ILE A 384 8.55 8.40 20.85
C ILE A 384 9.71 7.42 21.00
N ASN A 385 10.70 7.75 21.84
CA ASN A 385 11.84 6.88 22.09
C ASN A 385 11.42 5.55 22.72
N ASP A 386 10.46 5.54 23.63
CA ASP A 386 9.90 4.32 24.23
C ASP A 386 9.29 3.39 23.16
N GLN A 387 8.60 3.96 22.17
CA GLN A 387 8.01 3.20 21.06
C GLN A 387 9.09 2.61 20.13
N ILE A 388 10.13 3.39 19.82
CA ILE A 388 11.26 2.92 19.01
C ILE A 388 12.03 1.83 19.75
N GLU A 389 12.33 2.04 21.03
CA GLU A 389 13.00 1.07 21.89
C GLU A 389 12.21 -0.24 21.98
N ALA A 390 10.91 -0.15 22.24
CA ALA A 390 10.03 -1.32 22.29
C ALA A 390 10.01 -2.08 20.94
N ALA A 391 10.06 -1.38 19.80
CA ALA A 391 10.16 -2.00 18.49
C ALA A 391 11.51 -2.72 18.29
N ILE A 392 12.63 -2.11 18.70
CA ILE A 392 13.96 -2.73 18.63
C ILE A 392 14.02 -3.99 19.50
N LEU A 393 13.58 -3.91 20.76
CA LEU A 393 13.57 -5.05 21.68
C LEU A 393 12.63 -6.17 21.20
N ARG A 394 11.49 -5.80 20.60
CA ARG A 394 10.61 -6.78 19.95
C ARG A 394 11.31 -7.46 18.78
N ALA A 395 11.98 -6.71 17.92
CA ALA A 395 12.71 -7.24 16.78
C ALA A 395 13.83 -8.19 17.23
N ASP A 396 14.57 -7.82 18.27
CA ASP A 396 15.56 -8.69 18.90
C ASP A 396 14.94 -10.00 19.40
N LYS A 397 13.89 -9.89 20.23
CA LYS A 397 13.24 -11.04 20.85
C LYS A 397 12.75 -12.06 19.83
N ILE A 398 12.18 -11.61 18.72
CA ILE A 398 11.66 -12.51 17.69
C ILE A 398 12.74 -13.03 16.74
N GLY A 399 13.93 -12.44 16.74
CA GLY A 399 15.08 -12.89 15.94
C GLY A 399 15.24 -12.19 14.59
N VAL A 400 14.82 -10.93 14.48
CA VAL A 400 15.09 -10.10 13.29
C VAL A 400 16.59 -9.87 13.15
N LYS A 401 17.13 -9.92 11.94
CA LYS A 401 18.56 -9.70 11.70
C LYS A 401 18.90 -8.21 11.71
N VAL A 402 18.12 -7.40 11.00
CA VAL A 402 18.35 -5.95 10.87
C VAL A 402 17.06 -5.17 11.11
N ILE A 403 17.14 -4.13 11.94
CA ILE A 403 16.10 -3.11 12.07
C ILE A 403 16.67 -1.75 11.68
N SER A 404 16.11 -1.15 10.63
CA SER A 404 16.51 0.17 10.15
C SER A 404 15.57 1.26 10.69
N LEU A 405 16.14 2.34 11.22
CA LEU A 405 15.42 3.50 11.72
C LEU A 405 15.17 4.51 10.58
N ALA A 406 13.92 4.69 10.17
CA ALA A 406 13.56 5.60 9.07
C ALA A 406 13.52 7.06 9.52
N ALA A 407 13.91 7.98 8.64
CA ALA A 407 13.69 9.43 8.77
C ALA A 407 13.87 9.98 10.19
N LEU A 408 12.80 10.45 10.85
CA LEU A 408 12.89 11.07 12.17
C LEU A 408 13.13 10.06 13.32
N ASN A 409 12.91 8.76 13.11
CA ASN A 409 13.25 7.72 14.10
C ASN A 409 14.76 7.60 14.36
N LYS A 410 15.60 8.16 13.48
CA LYS A 410 17.07 8.24 13.63
C LYS A 410 17.58 9.67 13.77
N ASN A 411 16.73 10.61 14.18
CA ASN A 411 17.14 11.99 14.40
C ASN A 411 18.18 12.06 15.54
N GLU A 412 19.29 12.76 15.33
CA GLU A 412 20.36 12.90 16.32
C GLU A 412 19.88 13.61 17.59
N ALA A 413 19.05 14.64 17.46
CA ALA A 413 18.49 15.36 18.61
C ALA A 413 17.50 14.50 19.42
N LEU A 414 16.92 13.47 18.80
CA LEU A 414 15.97 12.57 19.45
C LEU A 414 16.67 11.44 20.22
N ASN A 415 17.63 10.76 19.59
CA ASN A 415 18.23 9.53 20.13
C ASN A 415 19.69 9.28 19.69
N GLY A 416 20.39 10.34 19.26
CA GLY A 416 21.76 10.23 18.75
C GLY A 416 21.86 9.44 17.44
N GLY A 417 20.74 9.25 16.73
CA GLY A 417 20.65 8.42 15.54
C GLY A 417 20.86 6.94 15.85
N GLY A 418 20.19 6.48 16.90
CA GLY A 418 20.17 5.09 17.35
C GLY A 418 21.17 4.73 18.44
N THR A 419 22.15 5.59 18.74
CA THR A 419 23.19 5.32 19.76
C THR A 419 22.58 5.17 21.16
N LEU A 420 21.52 5.91 21.46
CA LEU A 420 20.78 5.78 22.72
C LEU A 420 20.40 4.32 23.01
N PHE A 421 19.86 3.62 22.01
CA PHE A 421 19.34 2.27 22.18
C PHE A 421 20.45 1.22 22.22
N VAL A 422 21.48 1.37 21.37
CA VAL A 422 22.62 0.43 21.34
C VAL A 422 23.46 0.55 22.62
N ASN A 423 23.64 1.76 23.16
CA ASN A 423 24.35 1.96 24.43
C ASN A 423 23.56 1.41 25.62
N LYS A 424 22.23 1.55 25.60
CA LYS A 424 21.34 1.03 26.65
C LYS A 424 21.24 -0.50 26.62
N HIS A 425 21.35 -1.11 25.43
CA HIS A 425 21.24 -2.55 25.21
C HIS A 425 22.45 -3.06 24.41
N PRO A 426 23.62 -3.26 25.07
CA PRO A 426 24.84 -3.67 24.37
C PRO A 426 24.76 -5.08 23.76
N ASP A 427 23.94 -5.96 24.35
CA ASP A 427 23.80 -7.38 23.96
C ASP A 427 22.70 -7.63 22.93
N LEU A 428 22.23 -6.60 22.22
CA LEU A 428 21.32 -6.80 21.10
C LEU A 428 21.93 -7.82 20.13
N ARG A 429 21.09 -8.67 19.55
CA ARG A 429 21.37 -9.59 18.44
C ARG A 429 20.92 -8.98 17.12
N VAL A 430 19.78 -8.29 17.12
CA VAL A 430 19.34 -7.48 15.98
C VAL A 430 20.32 -6.34 15.73
N ARG A 431 20.66 -6.06 14.47
CA ARG A 431 21.48 -4.89 14.10
C ARG A 431 20.59 -3.68 13.90
N VAL A 432 20.73 -2.69 14.78
CA VAL A 432 20.15 -1.35 14.57
C VAL A 432 20.96 -0.60 13.53
N VAL A 433 20.28 -0.10 12.50
CA VAL A 433 20.89 0.55 11.33
C VAL A 433 20.17 1.85 11.02
N HIS A 434 20.90 2.90 10.62
CA HIS A 434 20.30 4.14 10.14
C HIS A 434 20.28 4.26 8.61
N GLY A 435 21.08 3.46 7.90
CA GLY A 435 21.19 3.43 6.43
C GLY A 435 21.73 4.72 5.78
N ASN A 436 22.24 5.67 6.57
CA ASN A 436 22.79 6.91 6.06
C ASN A 436 24.12 6.71 5.32
N THR A 437 24.86 5.62 5.55
CA THR A 437 26.09 5.34 4.79
C THR A 437 25.77 5.14 3.31
N LEU A 438 24.75 4.33 2.97
CA LEU A 438 24.29 4.21 1.58
C LEU A 438 23.69 5.52 1.06
N THR A 439 23.02 6.28 1.93
CA THR A 439 22.46 7.59 1.54
C THR A 439 23.57 8.56 1.12
N ALA A 440 24.67 8.63 1.88
CA ALA A 440 25.85 9.40 1.50
C ALA A 440 26.46 8.88 0.19
N ALA A 441 26.55 7.55 0.03
CA ALA A 441 27.12 6.94 -1.16
C ALA A 441 26.33 7.24 -2.44
N VAL A 442 24.99 7.26 -2.38
CA VAL A 442 24.14 7.66 -3.52
C VAL A 442 24.46 9.08 -3.95
N ILE A 443 24.48 10.03 -3.01
CA ILE A 443 24.76 11.45 -3.30
C ILE A 443 26.16 11.60 -3.91
N LEU A 444 27.15 10.90 -3.35
CA LEU A 444 28.53 10.97 -3.82
C LEU A 444 28.72 10.39 -5.23
N ASN A 445 27.98 9.34 -5.59
CA ASN A 445 28.04 8.74 -6.92
C ASN A 445 27.25 9.53 -7.98
N GLU A 446 26.39 10.47 -7.58
CA GLU A 446 25.75 11.42 -8.50
C GLU A 446 26.68 12.57 -8.90
N ILE A 447 27.72 12.85 -8.10
CA ILE A 447 28.66 13.93 -8.39
C ILE A 447 29.53 13.53 -9.59
N PRO A 448 29.62 14.37 -10.65
CA PRO A 448 30.44 14.07 -11.81
C PRO A 448 31.91 13.82 -11.45
N LYS A 449 32.53 12.87 -12.16
CA LYS A 449 33.98 12.66 -12.04
C LYS A 449 34.72 13.91 -12.54
N GLY A 450 35.77 14.33 -11.82
CA GLY A 450 36.57 15.51 -12.16
C GLY A 450 36.10 16.83 -11.54
N VAL A 451 35.10 16.82 -10.65
CA VAL A 451 34.76 18.00 -9.84
C VAL A 451 35.89 18.31 -8.88
N GLU A 452 36.45 19.52 -8.97
CA GLU A 452 37.56 20.00 -8.12
C GLU A 452 37.08 20.76 -6.88
N GLU A 453 35.89 21.37 -6.93
CA GLU A 453 35.32 22.16 -5.84
C GLU A 453 33.81 21.96 -5.70
N VAL A 454 33.34 21.80 -4.46
CA VAL A 454 31.91 21.71 -4.12
C VAL A 454 31.51 22.73 -3.06
N PHE A 455 30.27 23.20 -3.11
CA PHE A 455 29.66 23.98 -2.05
C PHE A 455 28.67 23.14 -1.26
N LEU A 456 28.89 23.02 0.05
CA LEU A 456 28.13 22.13 0.92
C LEU A 456 27.38 22.91 1.99
N THR A 457 26.05 22.85 1.94
CA THR A 457 25.18 23.32 3.01
C THR A 457 24.84 22.18 3.96
N GLY A 458 24.58 22.49 5.24
CA GLY A 458 24.41 21.44 6.25
C GLY A 458 25.69 20.64 6.49
N ALA A 459 26.87 21.23 6.23
CA ALA A 459 28.18 20.58 6.28
C ALA A 459 28.54 19.99 7.65
N THR A 460 27.91 20.45 8.73
CA THR A 460 28.13 19.98 10.10
C THR A 460 27.08 18.96 10.57
N SER A 461 26.13 18.59 9.71
CA SER A 461 25.22 17.46 9.96
C SER A 461 25.94 16.12 9.80
N LYS A 462 25.33 15.03 10.25
CA LYS A 462 25.85 13.67 10.06
C LYS A 462 26.22 13.35 8.61
N LEU A 463 25.30 13.56 7.66
CA LEU A 463 25.56 13.32 6.24
C LEU A 463 26.55 14.34 5.68
N GLY A 464 26.36 15.63 5.98
CA GLY A 464 27.25 16.69 5.49
C GLY A 464 28.71 16.47 5.91
N ARG A 465 28.96 16.13 7.18
CA ARG A 465 30.30 15.78 7.68
C ARG A 465 30.90 14.64 6.87
N ALA A 466 30.15 13.56 6.67
CA ALA A 466 30.66 12.38 5.97
C ALA A 466 30.99 12.67 4.50
N ILE A 467 30.11 13.41 3.80
CA ILE A 467 30.33 13.86 2.42
C ILE A 467 31.56 14.76 2.33
N ALA A 468 31.70 15.72 3.25
CA ALA A 468 32.86 16.63 3.29
C ALA A 468 34.17 15.86 3.45
N LEU A 469 34.23 14.94 4.43
CA LEU A 469 35.40 14.12 4.70
C LEU A 469 35.73 13.18 3.53
N TYR A 470 34.71 12.59 2.90
CA TYR A 470 34.90 11.71 1.76
C TYR A 470 35.50 12.48 0.56
N LEU A 471 34.93 13.63 0.23
CA LEU A 471 35.37 14.45 -0.91
C LEU A 471 36.77 15.03 -0.66
N CYS A 472 37.08 15.50 0.56
CA CYS A 472 38.39 16.07 0.85
C CYS A 472 39.52 15.02 0.72
N ARG A 473 39.27 13.77 1.14
CA ARG A 473 40.21 12.64 0.97
C ARG A 473 40.47 12.27 -0.49
N ARG A 474 39.61 12.73 -1.41
CA ARG A 474 39.78 12.57 -2.86
C ARG A 474 40.33 13.84 -3.53
N GLY A 475 40.85 14.78 -2.76
CA GLY A 475 41.42 16.03 -3.27
C GLY A 475 40.38 17.01 -3.83
N VAL A 476 39.10 16.88 -3.45
CA VAL A 476 38.06 17.84 -3.83
C VAL A 476 37.94 18.90 -2.75
N ARG A 477 38.00 20.17 -3.14
CA ARG A 477 37.87 21.31 -2.23
C ARG A 477 36.40 21.47 -1.81
N VAL A 478 36.12 21.45 -0.52
CA VAL A 478 34.77 21.52 0.06
C VAL A 478 34.58 22.85 0.76
N LEU A 479 33.78 23.73 0.17
CA LEU A 479 33.32 24.97 0.78
C LEU A 479 32.19 24.66 1.78
N MET A 480 32.53 24.53 3.06
CA MET A 480 31.62 24.14 4.14
C MET A 480 30.87 25.36 4.70
N LEU A 481 29.57 25.47 4.40
CA LEU A 481 28.75 26.55 4.93
C LEU A 481 28.38 26.32 6.41
N THR A 482 29.04 27.04 7.31
CA THR A 482 28.77 27.00 8.76
C THR A 482 29.22 28.27 9.48
N MET A 483 28.35 28.76 10.38
CA MET A 483 28.67 29.87 11.28
C MET A 483 29.51 29.43 12.49
N SER A 484 29.50 28.14 12.83
CA SER A 484 30.25 27.62 13.97
C SER A 484 31.65 27.21 13.52
N ILE A 485 32.64 28.00 13.94
CA ILE A 485 34.06 27.72 13.73
C ILE A 485 34.51 26.46 14.47
N GLU A 486 34.00 26.24 15.68
CA GLU A 486 34.30 25.05 16.50
C GLU A 486 33.86 23.76 15.79
N ARG A 487 32.64 23.73 15.25
CA ARG A 487 32.14 22.56 14.49
C ARG A 487 32.95 22.32 13.22
N PHE A 488 33.35 23.39 12.53
CA PHE A 488 34.21 23.29 11.36
C PHE A 488 35.58 22.71 11.73
N GLN A 489 36.27 23.30 12.71
CA GLN A 489 37.59 22.84 13.16
C GLN A 489 37.57 21.40 13.67
N LYS A 490 36.48 20.99 14.34
CA LYS A 490 36.31 19.59 14.75
C LYS A 490 36.33 18.66 13.54
N ILE A 491 35.55 18.95 12.50
CA ILE A 491 35.51 18.13 11.27
C ILE A 491 36.84 18.20 10.52
N GLN A 492 37.47 19.38 10.45
CA GLN A 492 38.77 19.54 9.79
C GLN A 492 39.84 18.65 10.43
N LYS A 493 39.88 18.56 11.76
CA LYS A 493 40.82 17.69 12.50
C LYS A 493 40.58 16.20 12.27
N GLU A 494 39.40 15.79 11.82
CA GLU A 494 39.09 14.40 11.48
C GLU A 494 39.60 13.99 10.09
N ALA A 495 39.91 14.97 9.22
CA ALA A 495 40.56 14.69 7.95
C ALA A 495 42.07 14.41 8.16
N PRO A 496 42.67 13.48 7.38
CA PRO A 496 44.11 13.28 7.38
C PRO A 496 44.85 14.60 7.11
N ALA A 497 46.01 14.79 7.74
CA ALA A 497 46.73 16.07 7.75
C ALA A 497 46.96 16.65 6.33
N GLU A 498 47.28 15.79 5.36
CA GLU A 498 47.49 16.15 3.96
C GLU A 498 46.23 16.66 3.24
N PHE A 499 45.04 16.27 3.71
CA PHE A 499 43.76 16.66 3.10
C PHE A 499 43.03 17.79 3.84
N GLN A 500 43.53 18.25 5.00
CA GLN A 500 42.84 19.27 5.81
C GLN A 500 42.64 20.61 5.08
N ASN A 501 43.55 20.94 4.16
CA ASN A 501 43.50 22.17 3.36
C ASN A 501 42.37 22.17 2.32
N TYR A 502 41.82 21.00 1.98
CA TYR A 502 40.67 20.91 1.09
C TYR A 502 39.34 21.28 1.78
N LEU A 503 39.29 21.30 3.12
CA LEU A 503 38.12 21.75 3.86
C LEU A 503 38.22 23.25 4.13
N VAL A 504 37.29 24.04 3.59
CA VAL A 504 37.30 25.50 3.70
C VAL A 504 36.01 25.97 4.36
N GLN A 505 36.13 26.69 5.48
CA GLN A 505 34.98 27.31 6.11
C GLN A 505 34.49 28.49 5.28
N VAL A 506 33.19 28.52 5.01
CA VAL A 506 32.49 29.69 4.45
C VAL A 506 31.27 30.02 5.31
N THR A 507 30.96 31.30 5.44
CA THR A 507 29.86 31.79 6.29
C THR A 507 28.70 32.39 5.50
N LYS A 508 28.88 32.58 4.19
CA LYS A 508 27.91 33.23 3.30
C LYS A 508 27.82 32.47 1.97
N TYR A 509 26.63 32.51 1.36
CA TYR A 509 26.35 31.83 0.09
C TYR A 509 27.10 32.42 -1.12
N ASN A 510 27.48 33.69 -1.06
CA ASN A 510 28.25 34.34 -2.14
C ASN A 510 29.62 33.69 -2.38
N ALA A 511 30.17 33.00 -1.38
CA ALA A 511 31.40 32.22 -1.54
C ALA A 511 31.29 31.14 -2.62
N ALA A 512 30.06 30.72 -2.96
CA ALA A 512 29.78 29.68 -3.95
C ALA A 512 29.51 30.21 -5.36
N GLN A 513 29.69 31.52 -5.61
CA GLN A 513 29.33 32.15 -6.89
C GLN A 513 30.03 31.56 -8.12
N ASN A 514 31.18 30.91 -7.92
CA ASN A 514 31.96 30.26 -8.98
C ASN A 514 31.89 28.72 -8.94
N CYS A 515 31.15 28.14 -7.98
CA CYS A 515 31.04 26.70 -7.80
C CYS A 515 29.74 26.19 -8.43
N LYS A 516 29.84 25.26 -9.40
CA LYS A 516 28.69 24.67 -10.10
C LYS A 516 28.12 23.42 -9.45
N THR A 517 28.80 22.85 -8.45
CA THR A 517 28.38 21.62 -7.78
C THR A 517 27.94 21.95 -6.37
N TRP A 518 26.62 21.98 -6.16
CA TRP A 518 26.02 22.32 -4.87
C TRP A 518 25.46 21.06 -4.21
N ILE A 519 25.88 20.81 -2.98
CA ILE A 519 25.34 19.74 -2.14
C ILE A 519 24.52 20.38 -1.03
N VAL A 520 23.21 20.12 -1.03
CA VAL A 520 22.23 20.84 -0.24
C VAL A 520 21.73 19.98 0.91
N GLY A 521 22.24 20.28 2.10
CA GLY A 521 21.84 19.67 3.38
C GLY A 521 20.97 20.55 4.27
N LYS A 522 20.66 21.78 3.84
CA LYS A 522 19.75 22.72 4.52
C LYS A 522 18.80 23.34 3.50
N TRP A 523 17.59 23.69 3.95
CA TRP A 523 16.60 24.29 3.07
C TRP A 523 17.10 25.67 2.58
N LEU A 524 16.91 25.94 1.29
CA LEU A 524 17.40 27.16 0.64
C LEU A 524 16.24 28.01 0.12
N THR A 525 16.24 29.28 0.49
CA THR A 525 15.38 30.32 -0.06
C THR A 525 15.76 30.65 -1.51
N PRO A 526 14.84 31.23 -2.30
CA PRO A 526 15.15 31.74 -3.65
C PRO A 526 16.36 32.67 -3.73
N ARG A 527 16.55 33.52 -2.70
CA ARG A 527 17.69 34.45 -2.61
C ARG A 527 19.01 33.74 -2.32
N GLU A 528 18.99 32.62 -1.61
CA GLU A 528 20.20 31.84 -1.38
C GLU A 528 20.57 31.05 -2.65
N GLN A 529 19.58 30.52 -3.36
CA GLN A 529 19.78 29.87 -4.65
C GLN A 529 20.29 30.81 -5.75
N SER A 530 20.06 32.14 -5.66
CA SER A 530 20.53 33.09 -6.67
C SER A 530 22.05 33.24 -6.73
N TRP A 531 22.77 32.81 -5.69
CA TRP A 531 24.23 32.77 -5.69
C TRP A 531 24.80 31.63 -6.54
N ALA A 532 24.00 30.63 -6.90
CA ALA A 532 24.46 29.54 -7.75
C ALA A 532 24.67 30.02 -9.20
N PRO A 533 25.87 29.78 -9.80
CA PRO A 533 26.14 30.14 -11.18
C PRO A 533 25.22 29.39 -12.15
N ALA A 534 25.07 29.93 -13.36
CA ALA A 534 24.30 29.26 -14.41
C ALA A 534 24.89 27.87 -14.73
N GLY A 535 24.03 26.88 -14.93
CA GLY A 535 24.41 25.49 -15.14
C GLY A 535 24.72 24.71 -13.86
N THR A 536 24.46 25.27 -12.67
CA THR A 536 24.60 24.55 -11.40
C THR A 536 23.66 23.36 -11.33
N HIS A 537 24.16 22.24 -10.78
CA HIS A 537 23.32 21.13 -10.34
C HIS A 537 23.26 21.10 -8.80
N PHE A 538 22.05 21.08 -8.25
CA PHE A 538 21.80 20.95 -6.82
C PHE A 538 21.57 19.48 -6.45
N HIS A 539 22.58 18.82 -5.88
CA HIS A 539 22.45 17.52 -5.23
C HIS A 539 21.81 17.71 -3.85
N GLN A 540 20.79 16.94 -3.48
CA GLN A 540 19.98 17.24 -2.29
C GLN A 540 19.84 16.05 -1.35
N PHE A 541 20.09 16.30 -0.06
CA PHE A 541 19.70 15.37 1.02
C PHE A 541 18.85 16.03 2.10
N VAL A 542 18.54 17.32 1.91
CA VAL A 542 17.54 18.02 2.72
C VAL A 542 16.15 17.44 2.46
N VAL A 543 15.39 17.20 3.53
CA VAL A 543 14.00 16.72 3.46
C VAL A 543 13.11 17.73 4.20
N PRO A 544 12.06 18.29 3.56
CA PRO A 544 11.70 18.11 2.15
C PRO A 544 12.71 18.77 1.18
N PRO A 545 12.70 18.38 -0.11
CA PRO A 545 13.54 19.00 -1.14
C PRO A 545 13.31 20.52 -1.26
N ILE A 546 14.31 21.26 -1.74
CA ILE A 546 14.17 22.71 -1.97
C ILE A 546 13.27 22.98 -3.19
N LEU A 547 12.65 24.16 -3.20
CA LEU A 547 11.86 24.62 -4.34
C LEU A 547 12.77 24.90 -5.55
N LYS A 548 12.38 24.41 -6.72
CA LYS A 548 13.11 24.59 -7.99
C LYS A 548 12.91 26.01 -8.54
N PHE A 549 13.67 26.99 -8.06
CA PHE A 549 13.49 28.42 -8.40
C PHE A 549 14.30 28.88 -9.61
N ARG A 550 15.57 28.48 -9.71
CA ARG A 550 16.49 28.85 -10.81
C ARG A 550 16.18 28.03 -12.07
N ARG A 551 15.76 28.68 -13.16
CA ARG A 551 15.46 28.05 -14.46
C ARG A 551 16.69 27.56 -15.24
N ASN A 552 17.85 28.17 -14.99
CA ASN A 552 19.13 27.85 -15.63
C ASN A 552 19.98 26.90 -14.78
N CYS A 553 19.38 26.18 -13.83
CA CYS A 553 20.02 25.20 -12.95
C CYS A 553 19.18 23.93 -12.93
N THR A 554 19.77 22.81 -12.54
CA THR A 554 19.08 21.53 -12.38
C THR A 554 19.09 21.08 -10.91
N TYR A 555 18.14 20.22 -10.54
CA TYR A 555 17.92 19.80 -9.16
C TYR A 555 17.81 18.29 -9.13
N GLY A 556 18.70 17.64 -8.38
CA GLY A 556 18.63 16.22 -8.07
C GLY A 556 17.46 15.91 -7.15
N ASP A 557 16.98 14.68 -7.25
CA ASP A 557 15.96 14.13 -6.37
C ASP A 557 16.57 13.69 -5.03
N LEU A 558 15.74 13.26 -4.09
CA LEU A 558 16.23 12.68 -2.84
C LEU A 558 16.94 11.36 -3.12
N ALA A 559 18.03 11.12 -2.38
CA ALA A 559 18.76 9.87 -2.43
C ALA A 559 17.85 8.65 -2.25
N ALA A 560 17.69 7.89 -3.32
CA ALA A 560 16.79 6.76 -3.43
C ALA A 560 17.40 5.65 -4.30
N MET A 561 16.95 4.43 -4.08
CA MET A 561 17.42 3.25 -4.78
C MET A 561 16.23 2.46 -5.29
N ARG A 562 16.34 1.99 -6.53
CA ARG A 562 15.43 0.99 -7.09
C ARG A 562 15.80 -0.38 -6.52
N LEU A 563 14.81 -1.08 -6.00
CA LEU A 563 14.94 -2.46 -5.56
C LEU A 563 15.16 -3.40 -6.76
N PRO A 564 15.78 -4.57 -6.56
CA PRO A 564 15.99 -5.54 -7.62
C PRO A 564 14.67 -5.99 -8.27
N LYS A 565 14.71 -6.33 -9.57
CA LYS A 565 13.52 -6.73 -10.34
C LYS A 565 12.84 -8.00 -9.84
N ASP A 566 13.57 -8.84 -9.09
CA ASP A 566 13.08 -10.08 -8.46
C ASP A 566 12.40 -9.85 -7.10
N VAL A 567 12.14 -8.60 -6.70
CA VAL A 567 11.30 -8.29 -5.54
C VAL A 567 9.85 -8.73 -5.76
N GLN A 568 9.25 -9.36 -4.76
CA GLN A 568 7.90 -9.92 -4.83
C GLN A 568 6.99 -9.34 -3.74
N GLY A 569 5.71 -9.16 -4.08
CA GLY A 569 4.69 -8.69 -3.15
C GLY A 569 4.86 -7.25 -2.68
N LEU A 570 5.60 -6.43 -3.44
CA LEU A 570 5.76 -5.00 -3.19
C LEU A 570 4.60 -4.23 -3.82
N GLY A 571 3.47 -4.14 -3.11
CA GLY A 571 2.26 -3.45 -3.57
C GLY A 571 2.13 -1.99 -3.14
N THR A 572 3.15 -1.43 -2.49
CA THR A 572 3.12 -0.08 -1.92
C THR A 572 4.33 0.75 -2.32
N CYS A 573 4.12 2.02 -2.65
CA CYS A 573 5.17 3.01 -2.80
C CYS A 573 5.63 3.55 -1.44
N GLU A 574 6.91 3.87 -1.33
CA GLU A 574 7.45 4.52 -0.13
C GLU A 574 7.26 6.04 -0.21
N TYR A 575 6.19 6.54 0.38
CA TYR A 575 5.83 7.96 0.37
C TYR A 575 5.76 8.51 -1.07
N THR A 576 6.64 9.44 -1.46
CA THR A 576 6.68 10.05 -2.81
C THR A 576 7.54 9.26 -3.80
N MET A 577 8.14 8.13 -3.40
CA MET A 577 8.97 7.34 -4.29
C MET A 577 8.14 6.61 -5.36
N GLU A 578 8.71 6.45 -6.54
CA GLU A 578 8.15 5.62 -7.60
C GLU A 578 8.00 4.15 -7.21
N ARG A 579 7.20 3.41 -7.97
CA ARG A 579 7.04 1.96 -7.79
C ARG A 579 8.39 1.26 -7.90
N GLY A 580 8.66 0.38 -6.94
CA GLY A 580 9.93 -0.34 -6.86
C GLY A 580 11.11 0.50 -6.36
N VAL A 581 10.89 1.76 -5.97
CA VAL A 581 11.92 2.65 -5.42
C VAL A 581 11.69 2.85 -3.93
N VAL A 582 12.76 2.81 -3.15
CA VAL A 582 12.76 3.12 -1.71
C VAL A 582 13.82 4.19 -1.42
N HIS A 583 13.70 4.91 -0.30
CA HIS A 583 14.75 5.83 0.11
C HIS A 583 16.06 5.07 0.32
N ALA A 584 17.20 5.74 0.06
CA ALA A 584 18.51 5.10 0.17
C ALA A 584 18.78 4.55 1.58
N CYS A 585 18.18 5.13 2.62
CA CYS A 585 18.29 4.60 3.98
C CYS A 585 17.51 3.31 4.25
N HIS A 586 16.40 3.07 3.53
CA HIS A 586 15.74 1.76 3.53
C HIS A 586 16.65 0.76 2.83
N ALA A 587 17.09 1.08 1.61
CA ALA A 587 17.99 0.23 0.83
C ALA A 587 19.28 -0.11 1.60
N GLY A 588 19.84 0.82 2.37
CA GLY A 588 21.02 0.59 3.20
C GLY A 588 20.79 -0.49 4.25
N GLY A 589 19.61 -0.50 4.87
CA GLY A 589 19.21 -1.57 5.79
C GLY A 589 19.02 -2.93 5.09
N VAL A 590 18.50 -2.93 3.88
CA VAL A 590 18.38 -4.16 3.05
C VAL A 590 19.76 -4.71 2.69
N VAL A 591 20.68 -3.85 2.24
CA VAL A 591 22.07 -4.24 1.94
C VAL A 591 22.76 -4.80 3.18
N HIS A 592 22.60 -4.14 4.33
CA HIS A 592 23.12 -4.63 5.61
C HIS A 592 22.62 -6.04 5.95
N MET A 593 21.34 -6.32 5.69
CA MET A 593 20.75 -7.66 5.86
C MET A 593 21.34 -8.67 4.86
N LEU A 594 21.42 -8.32 3.57
CA LEU A 594 21.90 -9.21 2.52
C LEU A 594 23.38 -9.57 2.69
N GLU A 595 24.20 -8.62 3.13
CA GLU A 595 25.63 -8.84 3.41
C GLU A 595 25.86 -9.53 4.76
N GLY A 596 24.85 -9.60 5.63
CA GLY A 596 24.95 -10.22 6.94
C GLY A 596 25.92 -9.53 7.90
N TRP A 597 26.15 -8.22 7.71
CA TRP A 597 27.04 -7.43 8.55
C TRP A 597 26.62 -7.47 10.03
N LYS A 598 27.63 -7.50 10.92
CA LYS A 598 27.44 -7.75 12.36
C LYS A 598 27.52 -6.50 13.23
N HIS A 599 27.90 -5.37 12.65
CA HIS A 599 28.02 -4.11 13.36
C HIS A 599 26.68 -3.37 13.39
N HIS A 600 26.50 -2.50 14.38
CA HIS A 600 25.44 -1.48 14.33
C HIS A 600 25.87 -0.35 13.39
N GLU A 601 24.94 0.21 12.63
CA GLU A 601 25.18 1.43 11.84
C GLU A 601 24.37 2.56 12.50
N VAL A 602 24.91 3.12 13.58
CA VAL A 602 24.29 4.18 14.39
C VAL A 602 25.29 5.31 14.66
N GLY A 603 24.81 6.48 15.06
CA GLY A 603 25.71 7.60 15.36
C GLY A 603 26.32 8.20 14.10
N ALA A 604 27.62 8.50 14.12
CA ALA A 604 28.31 9.10 12.99
C ALA A 604 28.51 8.09 11.84
N ILE A 605 28.49 8.58 10.60
CA ILE A 605 28.77 7.75 9.42
C ILE A 605 30.28 7.47 9.36
N ASP A 606 30.60 6.19 9.19
CA ASP A 606 31.93 5.69 8.88
C ASP A 606 32.23 5.93 7.39
N VAL A 607 33.18 6.83 7.13
CA VAL A 607 33.53 7.28 5.77
C VAL A 607 34.18 6.16 4.97
N ASP A 608 34.91 5.25 5.62
CA ASP A 608 35.65 4.17 4.96
C ASP A 608 34.72 3.07 4.41
N ARG A 609 33.47 3.03 4.89
CA ARG A 609 32.45 2.07 4.43
C ARG A 609 31.61 2.58 3.26
N ILE A 610 31.73 3.84 2.86
CA ILE A 610 30.87 4.44 1.83
C ILE A 610 30.97 3.67 0.50
N ASP A 611 32.19 3.47 0.01
CA ASP A 611 32.44 2.73 -1.24
C ASP A 611 32.03 1.26 -1.11
N LEU A 612 32.36 0.61 0.01
CA LEU A 612 31.99 -0.77 0.28
C LEU A 612 30.47 -0.99 0.24
N VAL A 613 29.71 -0.09 0.86
CA VAL A 613 28.24 -0.16 0.91
C VAL A 613 27.63 0.10 -0.46
N TRP A 614 28.19 1.03 -1.24
CA TRP A 614 27.78 1.28 -2.62
C TRP A 614 27.97 0.06 -3.51
N GLU A 615 29.18 -0.51 -3.50
CA GLU A 615 29.50 -1.69 -4.29
C GLU A 615 28.62 -2.88 -3.90
N ALA A 616 28.35 -3.07 -2.60
CA ALA A 616 27.42 -4.09 -2.12
C ALA A 616 26.00 -3.87 -2.67
N ALA A 617 25.50 -2.63 -2.66
CA ALA A 617 24.19 -2.30 -3.23
C ALA A 617 24.11 -2.66 -4.71
N MET A 618 25.13 -2.30 -5.50
CA MET A 618 25.20 -2.63 -6.93
C MET A 618 25.28 -4.15 -7.16
N ARG A 619 26.10 -4.88 -6.38
CA ARG A 619 26.20 -6.35 -6.46
C ARG A 619 24.88 -7.05 -6.22
N HIS A 620 24.05 -6.53 -5.31
CA HIS A 620 22.72 -7.08 -5.04
C HIS A 620 21.66 -6.70 -6.07
N GLY A 621 22.02 -5.91 -7.09
CA GLY A 621 21.12 -5.51 -8.17
C GLY A 621 20.23 -4.32 -7.82
N LEU A 622 20.56 -3.56 -6.78
CA LEU A 622 19.95 -2.25 -6.56
C LEU A 622 20.60 -1.25 -7.52
N SER A 623 19.85 -0.22 -7.92
CA SER A 623 20.37 0.85 -8.78
C SER A 623 19.94 2.22 -8.27
N SER A 624 20.77 3.25 -8.47
CA SER A 624 20.34 4.62 -8.19
C SER A 624 19.20 5.04 -9.13
N VAL A 625 18.33 5.92 -8.66
CA VAL A 625 17.24 6.47 -9.49
C VAL A 625 17.79 7.48 -10.50
N SER A 626 18.80 8.25 -10.10
CA SER A 626 19.50 9.26 -10.91
C SER A 626 20.36 8.68 -12.04
N SER A 627 20.68 7.37 -12.02
CA SER A 627 21.48 6.73 -13.07
C SER A 627 20.68 6.34 -14.34
N LEU A 628 19.38 6.65 -14.39
CA LEU A 628 18.50 6.27 -15.51
C LEU A 628 18.26 7.41 -16.54
N THR A 629 18.98 8.52 -16.44
CA THR A 629 18.90 9.63 -17.42
C THR A 629 20.15 9.73 -18.30
N ASN A 630 20.67 8.58 -18.78
CA ASN A 630 21.62 8.53 -19.89
C ASN A 630 21.11 7.61 -20.99
#